data_AF-A0A2W5B107-F1
#
_entry.id   AF-A0A2W5B107-F1
#
_cell.length_a   1.000
_cell.length_b   1.000
_cell.length_c   1.000
_cell.angle_alpha   90.00
_cell.angle_beta   90.00
_cell.angle_gamma   90.00
#
_symmetry.space_group_name_H-M   'P 1'
#
loop_
_entity.id
_entity.type
_entity.pdbx_description
1 polymer ?
#
loop_
_entity_poly.entity_id
_entity_poly.type
_entity_poly.pdbx_seq_one_letter_code
_entity_poly.pdbx_strand_id
1 'polypeptide(L)' 'MLNMPAKLMREANGDDDAAQEHEPVASGSLVQMVEAFTALDPAEVEGLVIKCAGRDRPITSAEVRDLRLTSAAV' A
#
# COMPACT_ATOMS: atom_id res chain seq x y z
N MET A 1 18.27 7.84 7.55
CA MET A 1 17.24 7.44 6.57
C MET A 1 15.95 8.10 6.98
N LEU A 2 15.36 8.97 6.15
CA LEU A 2 14.06 9.57 6.49
C LEU A 2 13.00 8.47 6.42
N ASN A 3 12.43 8.09 7.56
CA ASN A 3 11.20 7.32 7.61
C ASN A 3 10.09 8.21 7.04
N MET A 4 9.87 8.16 5.73
CA MET A 4 8.72 8.83 5.12
C MET A 4 7.46 8.20 5.70
N PRO A 5 6.56 9.01 6.28
CA PRO A 5 5.32 8.50 6.80
C PRO A 5 4.44 8.03 5.64
N ALA A 6 3.92 6.82 5.78
CA ALA A 6 3.08 6.13 4.84
C ALA A 6 1.84 5.59 5.54
N LYS A 7 0.75 5.47 4.77
CA LYS A 7 -0.51 4.91 5.21
C LYS A 7 -0.97 3.85 4.23
N LEU A 8 -1.34 2.69 4.74
CA LEU A 8 -1.96 1.62 3.99
C LEU A 8 -3.47 1.87 3.98
N MET A 9 -4.03 2.02 2.78
CA MET A 9 -5.43 2.37 2.55
C MET A 9 -6.05 1.30 1.65
N ARG A 10 -7.34 1.02 1.84
CA ARG A 10 -8.09 0.19 0.90
C ARG A 10 -8.58 1.03 -0.29
N GLU A 11 -8.36 0.53 -1.50
CA GLU A 11 -8.91 1.05 -2.75
C GLU A 11 -10.41 0.78 -2.77
N ALA A 12 -11.20 1.82 -3.02
CA ALA A 12 -12.60 1.65 -3.37
C ALA A 12 -12.63 1.20 -4.84
N ASN A 13 -13.02 -0.05 -5.08
CA ASN A 13 -13.39 -0.47 -6.43
C ASN A 13 -14.53 0.44 -6.89
N GLY A 14 -14.26 1.25 -7.90
CA GLY A 14 -15.20 2.27 -8.38
C GLY A 14 -16.44 1.62 -8.97
N ASP A 15 -17.50 1.51 -8.18
CA ASP A 15 -18.88 1.38 -8.67
C ASP A 15 -19.93 1.72 -7.60
N ASP A 16 -19.61 2.56 -6.60
CA ASP A 16 -20.66 3.07 -5.73
C ASP A 16 -20.40 4.52 -5.32
N ASP A 17 -21.41 5.36 -5.56
CA ASP A 17 -21.49 6.81 -5.33
C ASP A 17 -21.61 7.12 -3.82
N ALA A 18 -20.89 6.38 -3.00
CA ALA A 18 -20.84 6.55 -1.56
C ALA A 18 -19.40 6.89 -1.19
N ALA A 19 -19.23 8.03 -0.53
CA ALA A 19 -18.01 8.53 0.09
C ALA A 19 -17.46 7.57 1.17
N GLN A 20 -17.12 6.33 0.81
CA GLN A 20 -16.26 5.46 1.59
C GLN A 20 -14.82 5.84 1.32
N GLU A 21 -14.51 7.10 1.63
CA GLU A 21 -13.14 7.46 1.93
C GLU A 21 -12.73 6.68 3.18
N HIS A 22 -12.03 5.58 2.91
CA HIS A 22 -10.68 5.40 3.44
C HIS A 22 -10.55 5.12 4.95
N GLU A 23 -10.91 3.90 5.38
CA GLU A 23 -10.32 3.39 6.63
C GLU A 23 -8.82 3.12 6.45
N PRO A 24 -7.94 3.78 7.24
CA PRO A 24 -6.53 3.46 7.24
C PRO A 24 -6.33 2.09 7.91
N VAL A 25 -5.91 1.10 7.11
CA VAL A 25 -5.61 -0.25 7.59
C VAL A 25 -4.39 -0.22 8.52
N ALA A 26 -3.39 0.59 8.16
CA ALA A 26 -2.19 0.79 8.96
C ALA A 26 -1.55 2.15 8.65
N SER A 27 -0.76 2.66 9.59
CA SER A 27 0.08 3.85 9.37
C SER A 27 1.45 3.62 10.00
N GLY A 28 2.50 4.12 9.36
CA GLY A 28 3.87 3.91 9.80
C GLY A 28 4.87 4.48 8.81
N SER A 29 6.10 3.97 8.80
CA SER A 29 7.05 4.27 7.72
C SER A 29 6.69 3.48 6.45
N LEU A 30 7.15 3.93 5.29
CA LEU A 30 7.03 3.15 4.04
C LEU A 30 7.53 1.71 4.21
N VAL A 31 8.66 1.51 4.89
CA VAL A 31 9.22 0.18 5.15
C VAL A 31 8.24 -0.67 5.97
N GLN A 32 7.68 -0.12 7.05
CA GLN A 32 6.69 -0.82 7.86
C GLN A 32 5.41 -1.13 7.10
N MET A 33 4.97 -0.25 6.19
CA MET A 33 3.78 -0.50 5.36
C MET A 33 4.04 -1.57 4.31
N VAL A 34 5.24 -1.60 3.71
CA VAL A 34 5.64 -2.69 2.82
C VAL A 34 5.69 -3.99 3.61
N GLU A 35 6.33 -4.03 4.79
CA GLU A 35 6.34 -5.23 5.64
C GLU A 35 4.93 -5.70 6.03
N ALA A 36 4.06 -4.78 6.46
CA ALA A 36 2.68 -5.10 6.79
C ALA A 36 1.92 -5.65 5.56
N PHE A 37 2.09 -5.02 4.41
CA PHE A 37 1.55 -5.48 3.14
C PHE A 37 2.06 -6.89 2.79
N THR A 38 3.32 -7.19 3.08
CA THR A 38 3.90 -8.49 2.80
C THR A 38 3.46 -9.61 3.73
N ALA A 39 2.97 -9.26 4.93
CA ALA A 39 2.41 -10.20 5.89
C ALA A 39 0.93 -10.52 5.63
N LEU A 40 0.26 -9.70 4.82
CA LEU A 40 -1.13 -9.90 4.42
C LEU A 40 -1.25 -10.90 3.27
N ASP A 41 -2.40 -11.57 3.21
CA ASP A 41 -2.67 -12.56 2.17
C ASP A 41 -2.76 -11.92 0.78
N PRO A 42 -2.33 -12.63 -0.29
CA PRO A 42 -2.41 -12.19 -1.67
C PRO A 42 -3.79 -11.66 -2.11
N ALA A 43 -4.85 -12.23 -1.55
CA ALA A 43 -6.24 -11.86 -1.82
C ALA A 43 -6.70 -10.63 -1.01
N GLU A 44 -6.13 -10.40 0.18
CA GLU A 44 -6.46 -9.23 1.00
C GLU A 44 -5.76 -7.97 0.50
N VAL A 45 -4.59 -8.13 -0.14
CA VAL A 45 -3.85 -7.03 -0.75
C VAL A 45 -4.37 -6.59 -2.11
N GLU A 46 -5.23 -7.41 -2.73
CA GLU A 46 -5.90 -7.11 -3.99
C GLU A 46 -6.97 -6.03 -3.74
N GLY A 47 -6.56 -4.76 -3.82
CA GLY A 47 -7.36 -3.61 -3.40
C GLY A 47 -6.76 -2.84 -2.21
N LEU A 48 -5.48 -3.02 -1.87
CA LEU A 48 -4.76 -2.14 -0.93
C LEU A 48 -3.72 -1.29 -1.66
N VAL A 49 -3.58 -0.05 -1.21
CA VAL A 49 -2.61 0.94 -1.69
C VAL A 49 -1.86 1.61 -0.55
N ILE A 50 -0.59 1.92 -0.78
CA ILE A 50 0.25 2.64 0.18
C ILE A 50 0.36 4.11 -0.26
N LYS A 51 -0.24 5.03 0.50
CA LYS A 51 -0.07 6.49 0.32
C LYS A 51 1.13 6.96 1.14
N CYS A 52 2.14 7.53 0.48
CA CYS A 52 3.33 8.08 1.15
C CYS A 52 3.32 9.60 1.10
N ALA A 53 3.70 10.25 2.21
CA ALA A 53 3.92 11.69 2.21
C ALA A 53 5.11 12.05 1.30
N GLY A 54 4.87 12.91 0.31
CA GLY A 54 5.87 13.34 -0.67
C GLY A 54 5.84 12.59 -2.00
N ARG A 55 4.87 11.70 -2.22
CA ARG A 55 4.63 11.06 -3.53
C ARG A 55 3.28 11.50 -4.07
N ASP A 56 3.24 12.00 -5.31
CA ASP A 56 1.99 12.43 -5.96
C ASP A 56 1.02 11.28 -6.24
N ARG A 57 1.55 10.05 -6.34
CA ARG A 57 0.75 8.84 -6.60
C ARG A 57 0.93 7.79 -5.50
N PRO A 58 -0.16 7.12 -5.06
CA PRO A 58 -0.05 5.97 -4.18
C PRO A 58 0.75 4.84 -4.83
N ILE A 59 1.34 3.98 -4.00
CA ILE A 59 1.99 2.75 -4.42
C ILE A 59 0.93 1.65 -4.41
N THR A 60 0.71 1.00 -5.55
CA THR A 60 -0.27 -0.08 -5.64
C THR A 60 0.29 -1.41 -5.16
N SER A 61 -0.61 -2.35 -4.86
CA SER A 61 -0.26 -3.74 -4.54
C SER A 61 0.64 -4.40 -5.58
N ALA A 62 0.41 -4.11 -6.86
CA ALA A 62 1.22 -4.57 -7.97
C ALA A 62 2.65 -3.98 -7.91
N GLU A 63 2.81 -2.68 -7.65
CA GLU A 63 4.14 -2.06 -7.50
C GLU A 63 4.91 -2.66 -6.31
N VAL A 64 4.25 -2.97 -5.19
CA VAL A 64 4.89 -3.62 -4.03
C VAL A 64 5.36 -5.04 -4.36
N ARG A 65 4.55 -5.80 -5.11
CA ARG A 65 4.92 -7.16 -5.57
C ARG A 65 6.09 -7.11 -6.55
N ASP A 66 6.12 -6.15 -7.46
CA ASP A 66 7.17 -5.98 -8.44
C ASP A 66 8.53 -5.62 -7.79
N LEU A 67 8.49 -4.76 -6.75
CA LEU A 67 9.64 -4.47 -5.90
C LEU A 67 10.22 -5.73 -5.23
N ARG A 68 9.37 -6.68 -4.81
CA ARG A 68 9.83 -7.97 -4.25
C ARG A 68 10.50 -8.86 -5.30
N LEU A 69 9.93 -8.95 -6.49
CA LEU A 69 10.49 -9.78 -7.58
C LEU A 69 11.88 -9.30 -7.99
N THR A 70 12.08 -7.99 -8.00
CA THR A 70 13.40 -7.40 -8.28
C THR A 70 14.39 -7.62 -7.14
N SER A 71 13.95 -7.57 -5.88
CA SER A 71 14.83 -7.76 -4.71
C SER A 71 15.17 -9.23 -4.42
N ALA A 72 14.41 -10.19 -4.94
CA ALA A 72 14.69 -11.63 -4.83
C ALA A 72 15.59 -12.16 -5.97
N ALA A 73 15.94 -11.31 -6.94
CA ALA A 73 16.77 -11.67 -8.09
C ALA A 73 18.29 -11.39 -7.88
N VAL A 74 18.73 -11.20 -6.63
CA VAL A 74 20.14 -10.96 -6.25
C VAL A 74 20.67 -12.10 -5.38
#